data_AF-A0AAV8WIR8-F1
#
_entry.id   AF-A0AAV8WIR8-F1
#
_cell.length_a   1.000
_cell.length_b   1.000
_cell.length_c   1.000
_cell.angle_alpha   90.00
_cell.angle_beta   90.00
_cell.angle_gamma   90.00
#
_symmetry.space_group_name_H-M   'P 1'
#
loop_
_entity.id
_entity.type
_entity.pdbx_description
1 polymer ?
#
loop_
_entity_poly.entity_id
_entity_poly.type
_entity_poly.pdbx_seq_one_letter_code
_entity_poly.pdbx_strand_id
1 'polypeptide(L)'
;MLKKQIKQIQWGRSNESVAIEIFEKRHNVKITKSGIWLDECGFLGASPDGIIDDDTLIEVKCPFKYKDSFFSDCLLEIKDYIVSFNGESFILNDAHNYYHQIQGQLHICGRKTCILALWTTKDYLEIEVVKNVDW
;
A
#
# COMPACT_ATOMS: atom_id res chain seq x y z
N MET A 1 -29.15 -1.47 -14.92
CA MET A 1 -28.04 -2.45 -14.88
C MET A 1 -27.03 -2.00 -13.82
N LEU A 2 -27.10 -2.53 -12.60
CA LEU A 2 -26.08 -2.29 -11.58
C LEU A 2 -24.85 -3.12 -11.93
N LYS A 3 -23.74 -2.46 -12.28
CA LYS A 3 -22.46 -3.12 -12.53
C LYS A 3 -22.08 -3.94 -11.29
N LYS A 4 -22.06 -5.26 -11.44
CA LYS A 4 -21.52 -6.20 -10.45
C LYS A 4 -20.05 -5.84 -10.25
N GLN A 5 -19.77 -5.00 -9.29
CA GLN A 5 -18.40 -4.59 -8.97
C GLN A 5 -17.63 -5.84 -8.54
N ILE A 6 -16.43 -6.01 -9.09
CA ILE A 6 -15.58 -7.18 -8.84
C ILE A 6 -15.30 -7.24 -7.33
N LYS A 7 -15.57 -8.40 -6.69
CA LYS A 7 -15.54 -8.57 -5.21
C LYS A 7 -14.25 -8.06 -4.58
N GLN A 8 -13.12 -8.23 -5.28
CA GLN A 8 -11.79 -7.77 -4.87
C GLN A 8 -11.72 -6.24 -4.74
N ILE A 9 -12.34 -5.49 -5.67
CA ILE A 9 -12.34 -4.02 -5.66
C ILE A 9 -13.19 -3.50 -4.51
N GLN A 10 -14.37 -4.09 -4.29
CA GLN A 10 -15.23 -3.71 -3.16
C GLN A 10 -14.54 -3.96 -1.83
N TRP A 11 -13.86 -5.11 -1.70
CA TRP A 11 -13.09 -5.45 -0.51
C TRP A 11 -12.00 -4.42 -0.20
N GLY A 12 -11.18 -4.04 -1.19
CA GLY A 12 -10.16 -3.01 -1.01
C GLY A 12 -10.77 -1.71 -0.49
N ARG A 13 -11.74 -1.18 -1.24
CA ARG A 13 -12.39 0.10 -0.92
C ARG A 13 -13.06 0.15 0.45
N SER A 14 -13.67 -0.94 0.89
CA SER A 14 -14.38 -0.98 2.17
C SER A 14 -13.45 -1.10 3.38
N ASN A 15 -12.21 -1.55 3.18
CA ASN A 15 -11.28 -1.82 4.29
C ASN A 15 -10.06 -0.89 4.31
N GLU A 16 -9.84 -0.10 3.25
CA GLU A 16 -8.78 0.91 3.20
C GLU A 16 -8.83 1.87 4.40
N SER A 17 -10.02 2.39 4.73
CA SER A 17 -10.19 3.28 5.88
C SER A 17 -9.88 2.60 7.21
N VAL A 18 -10.18 1.30 7.34
CA VAL A 18 -9.87 0.53 8.56
C VAL A 18 -8.35 0.43 8.74
N ALA A 19 -7.63 0.12 7.67
CA ALA A 19 -6.17 0.05 7.69
C ALA A 19 -5.52 1.40 8.02
N ILE A 20 -6.04 2.50 7.47
CA ILE A 20 -5.59 3.87 7.80
C ILE A 20 -5.86 4.18 9.28
N GLU A 21 -7.06 3.91 9.78
CA GLU A 21 -7.41 4.16 11.19
C GLU A 21 -6.54 3.36 12.17
N ILE A 22 -6.14 2.13 11.80
CA ILE A 22 -5.19 1.34 12.59
C ILE A 22 -3.83 2.05 12.65
N PHE A 23 -3.32 2.50 11.50
CA PHE A 23 -2.06 3.24 11.44
C PHE A 23 -2.10 4.51 12.29
N GLU A 24 -3.13 5.34 12.10
CA GLU A 24 -3.33 6.60 12.84
C GLU A 24 -3.31 6.38 14.35
N LYS A 25 -4.01 5.35 14.83
CA LYS A 25 -4.06 5.00 16.26
C LYS A 25 -2.74 4.47 16.80
N ARG A 26 -2.04 3.62 16.04
CA ARG A 26 -0.75 3.03 16.46
C ARG A 26 0.35 4.07 16.59
N HIS A 27 0.41 5.00 15.64
CA HIS A 27 1.47 6.01 15.57
C HIS A 27 1.07 7.36 16.18
N ASN A 28 -0.18 7.49 16.64
CA ASN A 28 -0.74 8.74 17.16
C ASN A 28 -0.56 9.91 16.17
N VAL A 29 -0.86 9.65 14.89
CA VAL A 29 -0.80 10.63 13.79
C VAL A 29 -2.16 10.76 13.13
N LYS A 30 -2.36 11.85 12.39
CA LYS A 30 -3.52 12.02 11.51
C LYS A 30 -3.06 11.98 10.07
N ILE A 31 -3.58 11.03 9.30
CA ILE A 31 -3.31 10.90 7.88
C ILE A 31 -4.25 11.82 7.12
N THR A 32 -3.68 12.64 6.26
CA THR A 32 -4.45 13.48 5.34
C THR A 32 -4.80 12.67 4.11
N LYS A 33 -6.10 12.54 3.82
CA LYS A 33 -6.55 11.87 2.59
C LYS A 33 -6.02 12.60 1.37
N SER A 34 -5.41 11.86 0.44
CA SER A 34 -4.91 12.43 -0.81
C SER A 34 -5.99 12.43 -1.90
N GLY A 35 -5.76 13.26 -2.92
CA GLY A 35 -6.42 13.17 -4.23
C GLY A 35 -5.43 12.71 -5.30
N ILE A 36 -5.71 13.09 -6.54
CA ILE A 36 -4.78 12.88 -7.65
C ILE A 36 -3.72 13.99 -7.68
N TRP A 37 -2.47 13.56 -7.81
CA TRP A 37 -1.30 14.40 -8.09
C TRP A 37 -0.97 14.26 -9.55
N LEU A 38 -0.69 15.38 -10.21
CA LEU A 38 -0.28 15.40 -11.61
C LEU A 38 1.18 15.78 -11.70
N ASP A 39 1.91 15.05 -12.54
CA ASP A 39 3.25 15.45 -12.93
C ASP A 39 3.21 16.73 -13.77
N GLU A 40 4.28 17.51 -13.74
CA GLU A 40 4.38 18.77 -14.49
C GLU A 40 4.24 18.57 -16.01
N CYS A 41 4.57 17.39 -16.54
CA CYS A 41 4.35 17.08 -17.95
C CYS A 41 2.86 17.01 -18.34
N GLY A 42 1.95 16.88 -17.36
CA GLY A 42 0.50 16.81 -17.55
C GLY A 42 -0.05 15.46 -18.03
N PHE A 43 0.82 14.46 -18.27
CA PHE A 43 0.41 13.14 -18.75
C PHE A 43 0.39 12.06 -17.68
N LEU A 44 1.19 12.23 -16.62
CA LEU A 44 1.32 11.26 -15.54
C LEU A 44 0.61 11.75 -14.29
N GLY A 45 0.13 10.81 -13.49
CA GLY A 45 -0.46 11.12 -12.20
C GLY A 45 -0.39 9.95 -11.23
N ALA A 46 -0.50 10.29 -9.96
CA ALA A 46 -0.43 9.38 -8.83
C ALA A 46 -1.54 9.70 -7.84
N SER A 47 -2.08 8.69 -7.16
CA SER A 47 -3.10 8.87 -6.14
C SER A 47 -2.75 7.99 -4.95
N PRO A 48 -1.81 8.43 -4.07
CA PRO A 48 -1.56 7.71 -2.83
C PRO A 48 -2.82 7.67 -1.97
N ASP A 49 -2.93 6.68 -1.09
CA ASP A 49 -4.10 6.56 -0.21
C ASP A 49 -4.10 7.63 0.89
N GLY A 50 -2.93 8.11 1.29
CA GLY A 50 -2.80 9.22 2.22
C GLY A 50 -1.40 9.82 2.34
N ILE A 51 -1.35 10.98 2.98
CA ILE A 51 -0.15 11.74 3.30
C ILE A 51 0.01 11.72 4.81
N ILE A 52 1.12 11.17 5.29
CA ILE A 52 1.44 11.11 6.73
C ILE A 52 2.07 12.44 7.16
N ASP A 53 3.06 12.90 6.40
CA ASP A 53 3.81 14.15 6.63
C ASP A 53 4.42 14.68 5.32
N ASP A 54 5.35 15.64 5.43
CA ASP A 54 5.99 16.30 4.30
C ASP A 54 6.86 15.36 3.43
N ASP A 55 7.34 14.24 3.99
CA ASP A 55 8.25 13.31 3.32
C ASP A 55 7.64 11.91 3.10
N THR A 56 6.52 11.61 3.76
CA THR A 56 6.00 10.24 3.88
C THR A 56 4.56 10.09 3.39
N LEU A 57 4.35 9.11 2.51
CA LEU A 57 3.04 8.66 2.03
C LEU A 57 2.59 7.37 2.74
N ILE A 58 1.32 7.03 2.61
CA ILE A 58 0.81 5.67 2.88
C ILE A 58 0.15 5.11 1.61
N GLU A 59 0.40 3.82 1.36
CA GLU A 59 -0.29 3.02 0.35
C GLU A 59 -0.85 1.78 1.05
N VAL A 60 -2.15 1.54 0.92
CA VAL A 60 -2.87 0.47 1.59
C VAL A 60 -3.22 -0.62 0.58
N LYS A 61 -2.89 -1.87 0.90
CA LYS A 61 -3.40 -3.02 0.16
C LYS A 61 -4.14 -3.97 1.09
N CYS A 62 -5.39 -4.24 0.73
CA CYS A 62 -6.22 -5.25 1.38
C CYS A 62 -6.41 -6.44 0.41
N PRO A 63 -5.49 -7.40 0.35
CA PRO A 63 -5.55 -8.48 -0.64
C PRO A 63 -6.72 -9.43 -0.37
N PHE A 64 -7.73 -9.43 -1.26
CA PHE A 64 -8.89 -10.31 -1.12
C PHE A 64 -8.54 -11.81 -1.08
N LYS A 65 -7.45 -12.21 -1.78
CA LYS A 65 -6.93 -13.60 -1.78
C LYS A 65 -6.56 -14.08 -0.37
N TYR A 66 -6.11 -13.17 0.49
CA TYR A 66 -5.57 -13.46 1.82
C TYR A 66 -6.43 -12.88 2.95
N LYS A 67 -7.66 -12.47 2.63
CA LYS A 67 -8.50 -11.65 3.51
C LYS A 67 -8.76 -12.22 4.90
N ASP A 68 -8.68 -13.54 5.09
CA ASP A 68 -8.95 -14.23 6.35
C ASP A 68 -7.73 -14.99 6.90
N SER A 69 -6.51 -14.53 6.59
CA SER A 69 -5.25 -15.19 6.93
C SER A 69 -4.27 -14.24 7.63
N PHE A 70 -3.40 -14.80 8.47
CA PHE A 70 -2.20 -14.10 8.95
C PHE A 70 -1.15 -14.00 7.83
N PHE A 71 -0.37 -12.93 7.82
CA PHE A 71 0.62 -12.72 6.77
C PHE A 71 1.76 -13.73 6.84
N SER A 72 2.14 -14.18 8.05
CA SER A 72 3.14 -15.23 8.25
C SER A 72 2.78 -16.54 7.56
N ASP A 73 1.48 -16.87 7.45
CA ASP A 73 1.02 -18.11 6.85
C ASP A 73 0.82 -17.96 5.34
N CYS A 74 0.17 -16.87 4.92
CA CYS A 74 -0.25 -16.72 3.52
C CYS A 74 0.83 -16.14 2.59
N LEU A 75 1.89 -15.55 3.16
CA LEU A 75 3.03 -15.02 2.41
C LEU A 75 4.29 -15.89 2.52
N LEU A 76 4.23 -17.04 3.20
CA LEU A 76 5.37 -17.94 3.35
C LEU A 76 5.87 -18.43 1.98
N GLU A 77 7.11 -18.09 1.64
CA GLU A 77 7.83 -18.49 0.42
C GLU A 77 7.15 -18.15 -0.92
N ILE A 78 6.15 -17.27 -0.92
CA ILE A 78 5.50 -16.83 -2.16
C ILE A 78 6.36 -15.83 -2.92
N LYS A 79 6.22 -15.77 -4.24
CA LYS A 79 6.98 -14.85 -5.12
C LYS A 79 6.10 -13.96 -6.00
N ASP A 80 4.78 -14.19 -6.00
CA ASP A 80 3.81 -13.51 -6.88
C ASP A 80 3.18 -12.27 -6.23
N TYR A 81 3.65 -11.85 -5.05
CA TYR A 81 3.14 -10.68 -4.34
C TYR A 81 4.27 -9.69 -4.00
N ILE A 82 3.89 -8.47 -3.61
CA ILE A 82 4.83 -7.40 -3.24
C ILE A 82 5.62 -7.71 -1.97
N VAL A 83 5.08 -8.55 -1.08
CA VAL A 83 5.76 -8.96 0.15
C VAL A 83 5.72 -10.49 0.25
N SER A 84 6.83 -11.09 0.64
CA SER A 84 6.94 -12.50 1.01
C SER A 84 7.43 -12.63 2.45
N PHE A 85 7.22 -13.80 3.06
CA PHE A 85 7.75 -14.15 4.38
C PHE A 85 8.68 -15.35 4.22
N ASN A 86 9.88 -15.26 4.79
CA ASN A 86 10.88 -16.35 4.70
C ASN A 86 10.93 -17.26 5.93
N GLY A 87 9.99 -17.11 6.86
CA GLY A 87 9.99 -17.81 8.16
C GLY A 87 10.53 -16.96 9.31
N GLU A 88 11.28 -15.90 9.02
CA GLU A 88 11.88 -15.02 10.03
C GLU A 88 11.46 -13.56 9.84
N SER A 89 11.38 -13.09 8.59
CA SER A 89 11.16 -11.70 8.24
C SER A 89 10.34 -11.56 6.96
N PHE A 90 9.68 -10.41 6.83
CA PHE A 90 8.99 -10.01 5.62
C PHE A 90 9.96 -9.32 4.65
N ILE A 91 9.93 -9.73 3.39
CA ILE A 91 10.84 -9.27 2.33
C ILE A 91 10.02 -8.56 1.26
N LEU A 92 10.42 -7.35 0.92
CA LEU A 92 9.83 -6.57 -0.18
C LEU A 92 10.33 -7.11 -1.53
N ASN A 93 9.40 -7.30 -2.46
CA ASN A 93 9.67 -7.70 -3.84
C ASN A 93 9.66 -6.47 -4.75
N ASP A 94 10.85 -5.99 -5.10
CA ASP A 94 11.08 -4.80 -5.93
C ASP A 94 10.77 -4.99 -7.43
N ALA A 95 10.59 -6.24 -7.88
CA ALA A 95 10.15 -6.56 -9.23
C ALA A 95 8.61 -6.56 -9.39
N HIS A 96 7.85 -6.36 -8.30
CA HIS A 96 6.39 -6.42 -8.34
C HIS A 96 5.78 -5.09 -8.83
N ASN A 97 4.68 -5.14 -9.59
CA ASN A 97 4.02 -3.95 -10.13
C ASN A 97 3.61 -2.91 -9.06
N TYR A 98 3.19 -3.37 -7.87
CA TYR A 98 2.90 -2.44 -6.76
C TYR A 98 4.14 -1.70 -6.24
N TYR A 99 5.34 -2.29 -6.34
CA TYR A 99 6.56 -1.57 -5.98
C TYR A 99 6.76 -0.41 -6.94
N HIS A 100 6.64 -0.64 -8.25
CA HIS A 100 6.71 0.42 -9.25
C HIS A 100 5.58 1.45 -9.13
N GLN A 101 4.37 1.04 -8.71
CA GLN A 101 3.28 1.97 -8.39
C GLN A 101 3.70 2.92 -7.26
N ILE A 102 4.26 2.39 -6.17
CA ILE A 102 4.71 3.18 -5.02
C ILE A 102 5.88 4.09 -5.41
N GLN A 103 6.85 3.60 -6.17
CA GLN A 103 7.96 4.43 -6.65
C GLN A 103 7.47 5.59 -7.54
N GLY A 104 6.50 5.33 -8.41
CA GLY A 104 5.84 6.38 -9.20
C GLY A 104 5.14 7.42 -8.33
N GLN A 105 4.44 6.99 -7.27
CA GLN A 105 3.86 7.90 -6.28
C GLN A 105 4.92 8.75 -5.58
N LEU A 106 6.03 8.15 -5.15
CA LEU A 106 7.14 8.87 -4.52
C LEU A 106 7.82 9.86 -5.46
N HIS A 107 7.90 9.53 -6.75
CA HIS A 107 8.41 10.43 -7.77
C HIS A 107 7.48 11.63 -7.97
N ILE A 108 6.22 11.36 -8.34
CA ILE A 108 5.23 12.39 -8.73
C ILE A 108 4.86 13.29 -7.55
N CYS A 109 4.71 12.73 -6.34
CA CYS A 109 4.36 13.53 -5.17
C CYS A 109 5.58 14.22 -4.53
N GLY A 110 6.81 13.97 -5.02
CA GLY A 110 8.02 14.54 -4.44
C GLY A 110 8.22 14.14 -2.99
N ARG A 111 8.11 12.84 -2.68
CA ARG A 111 8.23 12.26 -1.33
C ARG A 111 9.38 11.28 -1.24
N LYS A 112 9.88 11.02 -0.03
CA LYS A 112 11.06 10.18 0.20
C LYS A 112 10.68 8.75 0.53
N THR A 113 9.56 8.56 1.22
CA THR A 113 9.19 7.27 1.78
C THR A 113 7.69 7.02 1.65
N CYS A 114 7.30 5.76 1.48
CA CYS A 114 5.92 5.31 1.56
C CYS A 114 5.84 4.15 2.55
N ILE A 115 4.88 4.23 3.47
CA ILE A 115 4.50 3.07 4.28
C ILE A 115 3.50 2.25 3.49
N LEU A 116 3.89 1.03 3.12
CA LEU A 116 2.99 0.01 2.59
C LEU A 116 2.27 -0.67 3.77
N ALA A 117 0.98 -0.36 3.93
CA ALA A 117 0.12 -0.99 4.92
C ALA A 117 -0.67 -2.15 4.30
N LEU A 118 -0.37 -3.37 4.72
CA LEU A 118 -1.13 -4.55 4.33
C LEU A 118 -2.13 -4.91 5.42
N TRP A 119 -3.38 -5.16 5.03
CA TRP A 119 -4.45 -5.49 5.99
C TRP A 119 -5.27 -6.72 5.57
N THR A 120 -5.54 -7.58 6.54
CA THR A 120 -6.53 -8.67 6.48
C THR A 120 -7.46 -8.62 7.70
N THR A 121 -8.48 -9.47 7.77
CA THR A 121 -9.33 -9.58 8.97
C THR A 121 -8.60 -10.16 10.18
N LYS A 122 -7.40 -10.72 9.97
CA LYS A 122 -6.60 -11.38 11.01
C LYS A 122 -5.36 -10.60 11.39
N ASP A 123 -4.84 -9.76 10.49
CA ASP A 123 -3.49 -9.25 10.61
C ASP A 123 -3.30 -7.88 9.95
N TYR A 124 -2.26 -7.17 10.37
CA TYR A 124 -1.87 -5.87 9.83
C TYR A 124 -0.34 -5.72 9.86
N LEU A 125 0.24 -5.51 8.68
CA LEU A 125 1.66 -5.42 8.45
C LEU A 125 2.02 -4.08 7.81
N GLU A 126 3.11 -3.49 8.28
CA GLU A 126 3.65 -2.21 7.81
C GLU A 126 5.04 -2.49 7.23
N ILE A 127 5.28 -2.10 5.98
CA ILE A 127 6.60 -2.19 5.34
C ILE A 127 6.98 -0.80 4.84
N GLU A 128 8.17 -0.34 5.19
CA GLU A 128 8.72 0.90 4.66
C GLU A 128 9.27 0.67 3.25
N VAL A 129 8.85 1.51 2.30
CA VAL A 129 9.37 1.55 0.93
C VAL A 129 10.03 2.91 0.72
N VAL A 130 11.35 2.91 0.60
CA VAL A 130 12.15 4.12 0.36
C VAL A 130 12.20 4.40 -1.15
N LYS A 131 12.17 5.68 -1.51
CA LYS A 131 12.34 6.13 -2.90
C LYS A 131 13.67 5.64 -3.45
N ASN A 132 13.60 4.92 -4.55
CA ASN A 132 14.76 4.53 -5.32
C ASN A 132 15.04 5.64 -6.36
N VAL A 133 16.23 6.21 -6.30
CA VAL A 133 16.65 7.29 -7.21
C VAL A 133 16.93 6.80 -8.64
N ASP A 134 17.17 5.50 -8.80
CA ASP A 134 17.44 4.83 -10.06
C ASP A 134 16.19 4.15 -10.64
N TRP A 135 15.02 4.28 -9.99
CA TRP A 135 13.73 3.81 -10.52
C TRP A 135 13.22 4.72 -11.64
#